data_AF-A0A7C3XVE3-F1
#
_entry.id   AF-A0A7C3XVE3-F1
#
_cell.length_a   1.000
_cell.length_b   1.000
_cell.length_c   1.000
_cell.angle_alpha   90.00
_cell.angle_beta   90.00
_cell.angle_gamma   90.00
#
_symmetry.space_group_name_H-M   'P 1'
#
loop_
_entity.id
_entity.type
_entity.pdbx_description
1 polymer ?
#
loop_
_entity_poly.entity_id
_entity_poly.type
_entity_poly.pdbx_seq_one_letter_code
_entity_poly.pdbx_strand_id
1 'polypeptide(L)'
;DGENGASTRRLPVLAFAELTRHFMKEKGITLDQLAQVSVKSHYNASLNPYAHFQQPVTLKEVHQARRVAEPLTVLHCCPWDEGAAAVVLCAKEKARRYTEKPCPTVAASVLKSTPPDGDFLIHLTQWTAHLAYEQAGIGPKDLDLIELHDAFTIEEIIYAEALGLCPEGEGGRMVKEGVTSLTGTHPINSSGGLISMGHPIGPTGVGQIAEILWQMRRECGKRQIPKPVRWALAHMVGAGGVCVIHILKQ
;
A
#
# COMPACT_ATOMS: atom_id res chain seq x y z
N ASP A 1 -41.00 15.17 -17.78
CA ASP A 1 -40.86 14.56 -16.45
C ASP A 1 -39.48 13.98 -16.29
N GLY A 2 -38.64 14.70 -15.55
CA GLY A 2 -37.26 14.33 -15.29
C GLY A 2 -37.15 13.62 -13.94
N GLU A 3 -36.76 12.36 -13.99
CA GLU A 3 -36.12 11.68 -12.85
C GLU A 3 -34.69 11.36 -13.26
N ASN A 4 -33.80 12.31 -12.96
CA ASN A 4 -32.38 12.05 -12.86
C ASN A 4 -32.20 11.01 -11.74
N GLY A 5 -31.98 9.76 -12.12
CA GLY A 5 -31.45 8.72 -11.25
C GLY A 5 -30.07 9.15 -10.75
N ALA A 6 -30.06 9.88 -9.64
CA ALA A 6 -28.88 10.05 -8.82
C ALA A 6 -28.47 8.65 -8.34
N SER A 7 -27.59 8.00 -9.11
CA SER A 7 -26.73 6.95 -8.59
C SER A 7 -26.23 7.42 -7.24
N THR A 8 -26.73 6.83 -6.16
CA THR A 8 -26.30 7.10 -4.79
C THR A 8 -24.79 6.88 -4.77
N ARG A 9 -24.01 7.96 -4.86
CA ARG A 9 -22.56 7.94 -4.64
C ARG A 9 -22.34 7.42 -3.23
N ARG A 10 -22.12 6.11 -3.09
CA ARG A 10 -21.65 5.55 -1.83
C ARG A 10 -20.31 6.19 -1.55
N LEU A 11 -20.21 6.89 -0.42
CA LEU A 11 -18.93 7.41 0.07
C LEU A 11 -17.97 6.22 0.25
N PRO A 12 -16.71 6.31 -0.21
CA PRO A 12 -15.76 5.20 -0.12
C PRO A 12 -15.69 4.58 1.29
N VAL A 13 -15.64 5.43 2.33
CA VAL A 13 -15.59 4.98 3.73
C VAL A 13 -16.76 4.07 4.14
N LEU A 14 -17.96 4.24 3.57
CA LEU A 14 -19.09 3.36 3.85
C LEU A 14 -18.90 1.98 3.21
N ALA A 15 -18.40 1.94 1.97
CA ALA A 15 -18.11 0.70 1.28
C ALA A 15 -16.97 -0.08 1.96
N PHE A 16 -15.90 0.61 2.37
CA PHE A 16 -14.79 -0.02 3.09
C PHE A 16 -15.16 -0.41 4.52
N ALA A 17 -16.09 0.29 5.18
CA ALA A 17 -16.63 -0.15 6.45
C ALA A 17 -17.49 -1.42 6.29
N GLU A 18 -18.32 -1.51 5.25
CA GLU A 18 -19.08 -2.73 4.90
C GLU A 18 -18.14 -3.91 4.62
N LEU A 19 -17.13 -3.69 3.79
CA LEU A 19 -16.08 -4.65 3.49
C LEU A 19 -15.38 -5.13 4.77
N THR A 20 -14.98 -4.19 5.64
CA THR A 20 -14.31 -4.51 6.90
C THR A 20 -15.19 -5.43 7.75
N ARG A 21 -16.47 -5.10 7.95
CA ARG A 21 -17.40 -5.96 8.72
C ARG A 21 -17.55 -7.34 8.09
N HIS A 22 -17.58 -7.42 6.75
CA HIS A 22 -17.62 -8.69 6.05
C HIS A 22 -16.38 -9.54 6.36
N PHE A 23 -15.17 -9.01 6.21
CA PHE A 23 -13.94 -9.76 6.50
C PHE A 23 -13.75 -10.07 8.00
N MET A 24 -14.17 -9.18 8.90
CA MET A 24 -14.17 -9.49 10.33
C MET A 24 -15.08 -10.70 10.64
N LYS A 25 -16.25 -10.78 10.01
CA LYS A 25 -17.20 -11.87 10.20
C LYS A 25 -16.72 -13.17 9.56
N GLU A 26 -16.28 -13.12 8.30
CA GLU A 26 -15.97 -14.32 7.50
C GLU A 26 -14.55 -14.85 7.75
N LYS A 27 -13.59 -13.97 8.07
CA LYS A 27 -12.16 -14.32 8.26
C LYS A 27 -11.65 -14.10 9.68
N GLY A 28 -12.47 -13.56 10.58
CA GLY A 28 -12.08 -13.35 11.97
C GLY A 28 -11.04 -12.24 12.19
N ILE A 29 -10.90 -11.31 11.23
CA ILE A 29 -10.04 -10.13 11.41
C ILE A 29 -10.53 -9.34 12.63
N THR A 30 -9.61 -8.94 13.50
CA THR A 30 -9.93 -8.17 14.71
C THR A 30 -9.70 -6.68 14.52
N LEU A 31 -10.38 -5.86 15.34
CA LEU A 31 -10.12 -4.42 15.38
C LEU A 31 -8.68 -4.10 15.77
N ASP A 32 -8.07 -4.91 16.65
CA ASP A 32 -6.67 -4.73 17.03
C ASP A 32 -5.74 -4.94 15.84
N GLN A 33 -6.01 -5.91 14.96
CA GLN A 33 -5.21 -6.13 13.75
C GLN A 33 -5.32 -4.95 12.77
N LEU A 34 -6.54 -4.42 12.58
CA LEU A 34 -6.76 -3.21 11.79
C LEU A 34 -6.05 -1.99 12.39
N ALA A 35 -6.16 -1.81 13.71
CA ALA A 35 -5.50 -0.71 14.41
C ALA A 35 -3.97 -0.83 14.37
N GLN A 36 -3.43 -2.05 14.36
CA GLN A 36 -2.00 -2.29 14.27
C GLN A 36 -1.40 -1.85 12.92
N VAL A 37 -2.17 -1.93 11.83
CA VAL A 37 -1.80 -1.33 10.53
C VAL A 37 -1.61 0.18 10.70
N SER A 38 -2.59 0.87 11.29
CA SER A 38 -2.52 2.31 11.55
C SER A 38 -1.31 2.70 12.41
N VAL A 39 -1.09 1.99 13.52
CA VAL A 39 0.07 2.21 14.41
C VAL A 39 1.39 2.08 13.64
N LYS A 40 1.53 1.04 12.81
CA LYS A 40 2.71 0.86 11.94
C LYS A 40 2.86 2.03 10.97
N SER A 41 1.80 2.37 10.25
CA SER A 41 1.83 3.43 9.23
C SER A 41 2.20 4.79 9.83
N HIS A 42 1.62 5.15 10.97
CA HIS A 42 1.96 6.39 11.69
C HIS A 42 3.38 6.39 12.28
N TYR A 43 3.87 5.24 12.76
CA TYR A 43 5.27 5.11 13.19
C TYR A 43 6.23 5.35 12.00
N ASN A 44 6.00 4.68 10.88
CA ASN A 44 6.82 4.85 9.66
C ASN A 44 6.77 6.30 9.16
N ALA A 45 5.59 6.90 9.14
CA ALA A 45 5.37 8.29 8.73
C ALA A 45 6.04 9.32 9.66
N SER A 46 6.12 9.05 10.97
CA SER A 46 6.86 9.90 11.93
C SER A 46 8.36 10.01 11.63
N LEU A 47 8.89 9.08 10.83
CA LEU A 47 10.27 9.05 10.37
C LEU A 47 10.42 9.60 8.94
N ASN A 48 9.33 10.03 8.31
CA ASN A 48 9.28 10.55 6.95
C ASN A 48 9.00 12.07 6.95
N PRO A 49 9.96 12.93 6.56
CA PRO A 49 9.77 14.37 6.56
C PRO A 49 8.74 14.86 5.53
N TYR A 50 8.32 13.99 4.59
CA TYR A 50 7.34 14.30 3.56
C TYR A 50 5.92 13.84 3.92
N ALA A 51 5.73 13.13 5.03
CA ALA A 51 4.43 12.62 5.42
C ALA A 51 3.50 13.71 5.97
N HIS A 52 2.20 13.57 5.71
CA HIS A 52 1.16 14.40 6.33
C HIS A 52 1.17 14.26 7.85
N PHE A 53 1.13 13.02 8.36
CA PHE A 53 1.18 12.75 9.79
C PHE A 53 2.59 12.35 10.21
N GLN A 54 3.26 13.23 10.94
CA GLN A 54 4.64 13.01 11.42
C GLN A 54 4.70 12.65 12.91
N GLN A 55 3.63 12.07 13.45
CA GLN A 55 3.56 11.64 14.85
C GLN A 55 3.10 10.19 14.94
N PRO A 56 3.74 9.35 15.78
CA PRO A 56 3.28 8.00 16.04
C PRO A 56 1.95 8.03 16.80
N VAL A 57 1.18 6.95 16.68
CA VAL A 57 -0.05 6.73 17.46
C VAL A 57 0.00 5.37 18.14
N THR A 58 -0.78 5.21 19.20
CA THR A 58 -0.94 3.97 19.96
C THR A 58 -2.23 3.26 19.58
N LEU A 59 -2.31 1.95 19.83
CA LEU A 59 -3.55 1.17 19.63
C LEU A 59 -4.75 1.80 20.35
N LYS A 60 -4.53 2.31 21.57
CA LYS A 60 -5.57 2.97 22.36
C LYS A 60 -6.09 4.23 21.65
N GLU A 61 -5.20 5.04 21.10
CA GLU A 61 -5.59 6.25 20.36
C GLU A 61 -6.37 5.89 19.09
N VAL A 62 -5.96 4.86 18.34
CA VAL A 62 -6.69 4.39 17.15
C VAL A 62 -8.11 3.94 17.48
N HIS A 63 -8.28 3.19 18.58
CA HIS A 63 -9.59 2.73 19.05
C HIS A 63 -10.48 3.84 19.59
N GLN A 64 -9.89 4.84 20.24
CA GLN A 64 -10.61 5.97 20.84
C GLN A 64 -10.83 7.13 19.87
N ALA A 65 -10.19 7.11 18.70
CA ALA A 65 -10.33 8.13 17.69
C ALA A 65 -11.78 8.25 17.21
N ARG A 66 -12.11 9.42 16.68
CA ARG A 66 -13.45 9.72 16.16
C ARG A 66 -13.88 8.67 15.15
N ARG A 67 -15.02 8.02 15.39
CA ARG A 67 -15.62 7.08 14.44
C ARG A 67 -16.10 7.81 13.20
N VAL A 68 -15.84 7.22 12.03
CA VAL A 68 -16.34 7.73 10.74
C VAL A 68 -17.48 6.86 10.24
N ALA A 69 -17.27 5.55 10.20
CA ALA A 69 -18.28 4.56 9.86
C ALA A 69 -17.93 3.25 10.56
N GLU A 70 -18.84 2.68 11.35
CA GLU A 70 -18.58 1.46 12.13
C GLU A 70 -17.96 0.35 11.26
N PRO A 71 -16.77 -0.20 11.58
CA PRO A 71 -15.97 -0.01 12.80
C PRO A 71 -14.78 0.97 12.65
N LEU A 72 -14.67 1.62 11.51
CA LEU A 72 -13.56 2.48 11.13
C LEU A 72 -13.59 3.82 11.88
N THR A 73 -12.41 4.23 12.36
CA THR A 73 -12.15 5.54 12.97
C THR A 73 -11.38 6.38 11.96
N VAL A 74 -11.20 7.67 12.25
CA VAL A 74 -10.40 8.55 11.39
C VAL A 74 -8.97 8.03 11.19
N LEU A 75 -8.40 7.33 12.17
CA LEU A 75 -7.05 6.75 12.08
C LEU A 75 -7.01 5.43 11.28
N HIS A 76 -8.16 4.90 10.88
CA HIS A 76 -8.25 3.77 9.93
C HIS A 76 -8.33 4.22 8.46
N CYS A 77 -8.38 5.53 8.19
CA CYS A 77 -8.60 6.10 6.86
C CYS A 77 -7.42 7.01 6.48
N CYS A 78 -7.07 7.07 5.19
CA CYS A 78 -6.15 8.09 4.69
C CYS A 78 -6.72 9.52 4.87
N PRO A 79 -5.85 10.53 5.03
CA PRO A 79 -6.28 11.92 5.08
C PRO A 79 -6.71 12.42 3.69
N TRP A 80 -7.14 13.67 3.66
CA TRP A 80 -7.31 14.40 2.40
C TRP A 80 -6.08 15.27 2.18
N ASP A 81 -5.45 15.11 1.03
CA ASP A 81 -4.08 15.60 0.80
C ASP A 81 -3.93 16.31 -0.53
N GLU A 82 -3.03 17.30 -0.51
CA GLU A 82 -2.45 17.91 -1.68
C GLU A 82 -0.95 17.58 -1.72
N GLY A 83 -0.40 17.38 -2.91
CA GLY A 83 1.00 17.03 -3.05
C GLY A 83 1.42 16.86 -4.50
N ALA A 84 2.72 16.60 -4.69
CA ALA A 84 3.29 16.31 -6.00
C ALA A 84 4.45 15.32 -5.84
N ALA A 85 4.62 14.45 -6.84
CA ALA A 85 5.75 13.54 -6.94
C ALA A 85 6.14 13.41 -8.41
N ALA A 86 7.42 13.25 -8.68
CA ALA A 86 7.96 13.10 -10.03
C ALA A 86 9.13 12.12 -10.02
N VAL A 87 9.25 11.36 -11.11
CA VAL A 87 10.36 10.45 -11.37
C VAL A 87 10.92 10.70 -12.77
N VAL A 88 12.23 10.55 -12.93
CA VAL A 88 12.90 10.62 -14.23
C VAL A 88 13.28 9.22 -14.66
N LEU A 89 12.74 8.77 -15.79
CA LEU A 89 13.04 7.48 -16.37
C LEU A 89 14.04 7.62 -17.52
N CYS A 90 14.96 6.66 -17.63
CA CYS A 90 15.89 6.59 -18.75
C CYS A 90 16.22 5.13 -19.09
N ALA A 91 16.75 4.91 -20.29
CA ALA A 91 17.34 3.63 -20.64
C ALA A 91 18.51 3.31 -19.68
N LYS A 92 18.61 2.06 -19.24
CA LYS A 92 19.58 1.61 -18.23
C LYS A 92 21.02 1.98 -18.59
N GLU A 93 21.37 1.85 -19.87
CA GLU A 93 22.70 2.14 -20.43
C GLU A 93 23.03 3.64 -20.40
N LYS A 94 22.01 4.50 -20.32
CA LYS A 94 22.15 5.96 -20.26
C LYS A 94 22.14 6.49 -18.82
N ALA A 95 21.71 5.71 -17.83
CA ALA A 95 21.56 6.18 -16.44
C ALA A 95 22.86 6.79 -15.87
N ARG A 96 24.02 6.17 -16.17
CA ARG A 96 25.34 6.66 -15.75
C ARG A 96 25.73 8.03 -16.31
N ARG A 97 25.05 8.52 -17.35
CA ARG A 97 25.25 9.90 -17.86
C ARG A 97 24.62 10.96 -16.96
N TYR A 98 23.65 10.57 -16.14
CA TYR A 98 22.86 11.48 -15.31
C TYR A 98 23.16 11.35 -13.81
N THR A 99 23.59 10.16 -13.35
CA THR A 99 23.86 9.92 -11.92
C THR A 99 24.81 8.73 -11.73
N GLU A 100 25.66 8.82 -10.70
CA GLU A 100 26.50 7.71 -10.22
C GLU A 100 25.78 6.83 -9.18
N LYS A 101 24.73 7.37 -8.54
CA LYS A 101 23.94 6.64 -7.55
C LYS A 101 23.16 5.50 -8.22
N PRO A 102 23.03 4.31 -7.58
CA PRO A 102 22.25 3.20 -8.10
C PRO A 102 20.82 3.61 -8.48
N CYS A 103 20.33 3.14 -9.62
CA CYS A 103 18.95 3.36 -10.05
C CYS A 103 18.26 2.00 -10.20
N PRO A 104 17.08 1.79 -9.60
CA PRO A 104 16.32 0.59 -9.84
C PRO A 104 15.96 0.44 -11.31
N THR A 105 16.02 -0.79 -11.80
CA THR A 105 15.48 -1.19 -13.09
C THR A 105 14.02 -1.62 -12.91
N VAL A 106 13.13 -1.16 -13.78
CA VAL A 106 11.75 -1.68 -13.85
C VAL A 106 11.81 -3.09 -14.44
N ALA A 107 11.60 -4.11 -13.61
CA ALA A 107 11.60 -5.50 -14.00
C ALA A 107 10.23 -5.96 -14.51
N ALA A 108 9.15 -5.41 -13.94
CA ALA A 108 7.79 -5.60 -14.46
C ALA A 108 6.97 -4.32 -14.31
N SER A 109 6.00 -4.14 -15.20
CA SER A 109 5.03 -3.05 -15.18
C SER A 109 3.74 -3.54 -15.79
N VAL A 110 2.79 -3.94 -14.94
CA VAL A 110 1.54 -4.57 -15.36
C VAL A 110 0.37 -3.71 -14.93
N LEU A 111 -0.61 -3.56 -15.83
CA LEU A 111 -1.87 -2.91 -15.57
C LEU A 111 -3.01 -3.84 -15.97
N LYS A 112 -4.00 -3.98 -15.10
CA LYS A 112 -5.28 -4.63 -15.40
C LYS A 112 -6.45 -3.79 -14.93
N SER A 113 -7.58 -3.97 -15.62
CA SER A 113 -8.88 -3.48 -15.20
C SER A 113 -9.71 -4.63 -14.64
N THR A 114 -10.85 -4.29 -14.02
CA THR A 114 -11.79 -5.21 -13.38
C THR A 114 -11.95 -6.52 -14.17
N PRO A 115 -11.71 -7.68 -13.52
CA PRO A 115 -11.84 -8.98 -14.16
C PRO A 115 -13.31 -9.31 -14.53
N PRO A 116 -13.55 -10.33 -15.37
CA PRO A 116 -14.89 -10.69 -15.83
C PRO A 116 -15.89 -11.07 -14.72
N ASP A 117 -15.40 -11.57 -13.58
CA ASP A 117 -16.22 -11.89 -12.40
C ASP A 117 -16.58 -10.66 -11.55
N GLY A 118 -16.04 -9.49 -11.92
CA GLY A 118 -16.36 -8.21 -11.28
C GLY A 118 -15.59 -7.93 -9.99
N ASP A 119 -14.74 -8.85 -9.51
CA ASP A 119 -13.96 -8.62 -8.29
C ASP A 119 -12.77 -7.70 -8.56
N PHE A 120 -13.02 -6.40 -8.40
CA PHE A 120 -12.03 -5.33 -8.54
C PHE A 120 -11.12 -5.17 -7.31
N LEU A 121 -11.24 -6.03 -6.29
CA LEU A 121 -10.51 -5.91 -5.04
C LEU A 121 -9.45 -7.01 -4.94
N ILE A 122 -9.87 -8.26 -4.74
CA ILE A 122 -8.94 -9.38 -4.49
C ILE A 122 -8.47 -9.97 -5.80
N HIS A 123 -9.39 -10.47 -6.64
CA HIS A 123 -9.01 -11.14 -7.88
C HIS A 123 -8.24 -10.20 -8.82
N LEU A 124 -8.65 -8.94 -8.94
CA LEU A 124 -7.91 -7.96 -9.73
C LEU A 124 -6.44 -7.82 -9.27
N THR A 125 -6.20 -7.75 -7.95
CA THR A 125 -4.85 -7.67 -7.39
C THR A 125 -4.07 -8.97 -7.61
N GLN A 126 -4.67 -10.12 -7.36
CA GLN A 126 -4.07 -11.44 -7.58
C GLN A 126 -3.64 -11.63 -9.04
N TRP A 127 -4.52 -11.30 -9.98
CA TRP A 127 -4.26 -11.44 -11.41
C TRP A 127 -3.13 -10.53 -11.87
N THR A 128 -3.15 -9.26 -11.43
CA THR A 128 -2.12 -8.29 -11.77
C THR A 128 -0.76 -8.71 -11.17
N ALA A 129 -0.75 -9.19 -9.93
CA ALA A 129 0.45 -9.61 -9.22
C ALA A 129 1.06 -10.85 -9.88
N HIS A 130 0.24 -11.84 -10.22
CA HIS A 130 0.69 -13.05 -10.90
C HIS A 130 1.46 -12.73 -12.20
N LEU A 131 0.89 -11.86 -13.04
CA LEU A 131 1.54 -11.43 -14.29
C LEU A 131 2.80 -10.61 -14.04
N ALA A 132 2.82 -9.77 -13.01
CA ALA A 132 4.00 -8.99 -12.65
C ALA A 132 5.15 -9.90 -12.17
N TYR A 133 4.84 -10.90 -11.35
CA TYR A 133 5.78 -11.94 -10.90
C TYR A 133 6.33 -12.74 -12.07
N GLU A 134 5.48 -13.18 -13.00
CA GLU A 134 5.90 -13.89 -14.22
C GLU A 134 6.85 -13.02 -15.07
N GLN A 135 6.48 -11.75 -15.31
CA GLN A 135 7.30 -10.83 -16.09
C GLN A 135 8.66 -10.53 -15.42
N ALA A 136 8.70 -10.43 -14.09
CA ALA A 136 9.92 -10.15 -13.33
C ALA A 136 10.77 -11.41 -13.07
N GLY A 137 10.19 -12.62 -13.22
CA GLY A 137 10.86 -13.89 -12.93
C GLY A 137 11.11 -14.12 -11.43
N ILE A 138 10.24 -13.61 -10.56
CA ILE A 138 10.32 -13.75 -9.10
C ILE A 138 8.97 -14.18 -8.50
N GLY A 139 8.94 -14.53 -7.22
CA GLY A 139 7.72 -14.74 -6.46
C GLY A 139 7.56 -13.75 -5.28
N PRO A 140 6.43 -13.82 -4.55
CA PRO A 140 6.16 -12.91 -3.41
C PRO A 140 7.22 -12.99 -2.31
N LYS A 141 7.83 -14.16 -2.10
CA LYS A 141 8.87 -14.39 -1.09
C LYS A 141 10.17 -13.63 -1.37
N ASP A 142 10.39 -13.21 -2.62
CA ASP A 142 11.59 -12.48 -3.02
C ASP A 142 11.49 -10.98 -2.72
N LEU A 143 10.30 -10.47 -2.38
CA LEU A 143 10.07 -9.04 -2.15
C LEU A 143 10.65 -8.56 -0.81
N ASP A 144 11.50 -7.54 -0.89
CA ASP A 144 12.16 -6.92 0.26
C ASP A 144 11.48 -5.66 0.78
N LEU A 145 10.60 -5.06 -0.03
CA LEU A 145 9.80 -3.89 0.27
C LEU A 145 8.55 -3.90 -0.59
N ILE A 146 7.41 -3.54 0.00
CA ILE A 146 6.16 -3.32 -0.70
C ILE A 146 5.65 -1.93 -0.34
N GLU A 147 5.42 -1.08 -1.34
CA GLU A 147 4.61 0.13 -1.20
C GLU A 147 3.22 -0.18 -1.81
N LEU A 148 2.21 -0.20 -0.97
CA LEU A 148 0.88 -0.78 -1.20
C LEU A 148 -0.21 0.29 -1.09
N HIS A 149 -1.32 0.10 -1.81
CA HIS A 149 -2.49 0.98 -1.71
C HIS A 149 -3.30 0.68 -0.45
N ASP A 150 -3.09 1.43 0.62
CA ASP A 150 -3.79 1.32 1.91
C ASP A 150 -4.63 2.58 2.21
N ALA A 151 -5.63 2.91 1.40
CA ALA A 151 -6.51 4.04 1.72
C ALA A 151 -7.32 3.78 3.01
N PHE A 152 -7.56 2.50 3.33
CA PHE A 152 -8.11 2.04 4.60
C PHE A 152 -7.29 0.88 5.17
N THR A 153 -7.22 0.73 6.49
CA THR A 153 -6.38 -0.32 7.13
C THR A 153 -6.72 -1.75 6.71
N ILE A 154 -7.98 -2.02 6.34
CA ILE A 154 -8.40 -3.33 5.83
C ILE A 154 -7.70 -3.68 4.52
N GLU A 155 -7.37 -2.69 3.70
CA GLU A 155 -6.74 -2.89 2.39
C GLU A 155 -5.33 -3.47 2.52
N GLU A 156 -4.52 -3.02 3.47
CA GLU A 156 -3.20 -3.63 3.71
C GLU A 156 -3.32 -5.13 4.00
N ILE A 157 -4.30 -5.52 4.82
CA ILE A 157 -4.50 -6.93 5.19
C ILE A 157 -4.91 -7.77 3.97
N ILE A 158 -5.98 -7.36 3.26
CA ILE A 158 -6.50 -8.15 2.14
C ILE A 158 -5.55 -8.14 0.94
N TYR A 159 -4.82 -7.04 0.71
CA TYR A 159 -3.88 -6.96 -0.40
C TYR A 159 -2.58 -7.68 -0.09
N ALA A 160 -2.12 -7.76 1.17
CA ALA A 160 -1.01 -8.64 1.52
C ALA A 160 -1.31 -10.12 1.20
N GLU A 161 -2.54 -10.56 1.45
CA GLU A 161 -3.03 -11.89 1.05
C GLU A 161 -3.12 -12.02 -0.47
N ALA A 162 -3.73 -11.04 -1.16
CA ALA A 162 -3.90 -11.05 -2.61
C ALA A 162 -2.57 -11.01 -3.39
N LEU A 163 -1.54 -10.36 -2.84
CA LEU A 163 -0.19 -10.36 -3.38
C LEU A 163 0.56 -11.68 -3.11
N GLY A 164 0.00 -12.59 -2.31
CA GLY A 164 0.59 -13.88 -1.97
C GLY A 164 1.69 -13.81 -0.90
N LEU A 165 1.73 -12.74 -0.08
CA LEU A 165 2.72 -12.59 1.00
C LEU A 165 2.41 -13.52 2.19
N CYS A 166 1.14 -13.88 2.36
CA CYS A 166 0.67 -14.85 3.34
C CYS A 166 -0.56 -15.62 2.78
N PRO A 167 -0.94 -16.76 3.38
CA PRO A 167 -2.17 -17.45 3.02
C PRO A 167 -3.42 -16.59 3.25
N GLU A 168 -4.50 -16.90 2.54
CA GLU A 168 -5.80 -16.24 2.73
C GLU A 168 -6.29 -16.38 4.19
N GLY A 169 -6.75 -15.26 4.76
CA GLY A 169 -7.17 -15.15 6.16
C GLY A 169 -6.04 -14.93 7.16
N GLU A 170 -4.77 -14.97 6.74
CA GLU A 170 -3.61 -14.80 7.64
C GLU A 170 -3.02 -13.39 7.64
N GLY A 171 -3.53 -12.46 6.83
CA GLY A 171 -2.99 -11.11 6.72
C GLY A 171 -3.08 -10.32 8.03
N GLY A 172 -4.17 -10.49 8.78
CA GLY A 172 -4.29 -9.91 10.12
C GLY A 172 -3.23 -10.46 11.10
N ARG A 173 -2.90 -11.75 11.01
CA ARG A 173 -1.83 -12.37 11.82
C ARG A 173 -0.46 -11.86 11.39
N MET A 174 -0.21 -11.76 10.09
CA MET A 174 1.01 -11.22 9.50
C MET A 174 1.35 -9.82 10.02
N VAL A 175 0.35 -8.93 10.10
CA VAL A 175 0.51 -7.58 10.69
C VAL A 175 0.85 -7.66 12.18
N LYS A 176 0.09 -8.46 12.94
CA LYS A 176 0.28 -8.61 14.41
C LYS A 176 1.65 -9.17 14.78
N GLU A 177 2.17 -10.10 13.99
CA GLU A 177 3.49 -10.71 14.17
C GLU A 177 4.65 -9.80 13.72
N GLY A 178 4.35 -8.61 13.20
CA GLY A 178 5.35 -7.64 12.77
C GLY A 178 6.03 -7.97 11.45
N VAL A 179 5.49 -8.92 10.68
CA VAL A 179 6.05 -9.32 9.37
C VAL A 179 6.06 -8.14 8.39
N THR A 180 5.08 -7.24 8.50
CA THR A 180 4.95 -6.03 7.66
C THR A 180 5.69 -4.80 8.21
N SER A 181 6.33 -4.89 9.37
CA SER A 181 7.10 -3.78 9.97
C SER A 181 8.38 -3.48 9.18
N LEU A 182 9.03 -2.33 9.43
CA LEU A 182 10.32 -1.97 8.82
C LEU A 182 11.42 -3.04 9.04
N THR A 183 11.34 -3.78 10.15
CA THR A 183 12.26 -4.86 10.52
C THR A 183 11.75 -6.25 10.16
N GLY A 184 10.53 -6.34 9.61
CA GLY A 184 9.88 -7.60 9.27
C GLY A 184 10.43 -8.24 8.00
N THR A 185 9.94 -9.44 7.68
CA THR A 185 10.34 -10.19 6.49
C THR A 185 9.85 -9.53 5.20
N HIS A 186 8.64 -8.93 5.23
CA HIS A 186 8.05 -8.22 4.10
C HIS A 186 7.60 -6.82 4.53
N PRO A 187 8.52 -5.86 4.73
CA PRO A 187 8.16 -4.50 5.10
C PRO A 187 7.14 -3.90 4.12
N ILE A 188 6.01 -3.42 4.65
CA ILE A 188 4.95 -2.76 3.89
C ILE A 188 4.86 -1.29 4.30
N ASN A 189 4.85 -0.40 3.30
CA ASN A 189 4.64 1.03 3.44
C ASN A 189 5.66 1.68 4.38
N SER A 190 6.94 1.55 4.01
CA SER A 190 8.06 2.18 4.70
C SER A 190 7.96 3.72 4.70
N SER A 191 7.25 4.27 3.71
CA SER A 191 6.89 5.69 3.62
C SER A 191 5.92 6.18 4.70
N GLY A 192 5.16 5.25 5.31
CA GLY A 192 3.97 5.56 6.09
C GLY A 192 2.66 5.24 5.38
N GLY A 193 2.70 4.85 4.10
CA GLY A 193 1.51 4.46 3.33
C GLY A 193 0.52 5.61 3.14
N LEU A 194 -0.57 5.35 2.43
CA LEU A 194 -1.61 6.35 2.17
C LEU A 194 -2.25 6.81 3.49
N ILE A 195 -2.34 5.92 4.49
CA ILE A 195 -2.90 6.21 5.82
C ILE A 195 -2.17 7.37 6.50
N SER A 196 -0.84 7.45 6.40
CA SER A 196 -0.06 8.39 7.21
C SER A 196 0.89 9.28 6.42
N MET A 197 1.47 8.79 5.31
CA MET A 197 2.19 9.65 4.35
C MET A 197 1.22 10.64 3.70
N GLY A 198 0.01 10.19 3.40
CA GLY A 198 -1.04 10.94 2.70
C GLY A 198 -1.37 10.34 1.33
N HIS A 199 -2.55 10.67 0.82
CA HIS A 199 -3.09 10.18 -0.44
C HIS A 199 -3.51 11.29 -1.42
N PRO A 200 -2.57 12.13 -1.90
CA PRO A 200 -2.84 12.97 -3.06
C PRO A 200 -2.99 12.04 -4.27
N ILE A 201 -4.23 11.85 -4.72
CA ILE A 201 -4.68 10.74 -5.60
C ILE A 201 -3.67 10.42 -6.71
N GLY A 202 -3.42 11.37 -7.62
CA GLY A 202 -2.48 11.18 -8.74
C GLY A 202 -1.02 10.97 -8.30
N PRO A 203 -0.45 11.86 -7.47
CA PRO A 203 0.94 11.76 -7.02
C PRO A 203 1.28 10.49 -6.22
N THR A 204 0.31 9.84 -5.58
CA THR A 204 0.55 8.71 -4.65
C THR A 204 1.38 7.60 -5.29
N GLY A 205 0.99 7.11 -6.48
CA GLY A 205 1.71 6.03 -7.16
C GLY A 205 3.16 6.40 -7.53
N VAL A 206 3.41 7.67 -7.87
CA VAL A 206 4.77 8.15 -8.15
C VAL A 206 5.57 8.30 -6.86
N GLY A 207 4.93 8.70 -5.76
CA GLY A 207 5.52 8.76 -4.42
C GLY A 207 6.01 7.40 -3.93
N GLN A 208 5.25 6.34 -4.18
CA GLN A 208 5.67 4.96 -3.87
C GLN A 208 6.99 4.60 -4.59
N ILE A 209 7.13 4.96 -5.87
CA ILE A 209 8.37 4.73 -6.63
C ILE A 209 9.55 5.53 -6.05
N ALA A 210 9.30 6.76 -5.58
CA ALA A 210 10.33 7.57 -4.94
C ALA A 210 10.82 6.96 -3.61
N GLU A 211 9.93 6.44 -2.77
CA GLU A 211 10.32 5.75 -1.54
C GLU A 211 11.13 4.49 -1.84
N ILE A 212 10.70 3.67 -2.82
CA ILE A 212 11.47 2.49 -3.25
C ILE A 212 12.87 2.88 -3.71
N LEU A 213 13.00 3.93 -4.53
CA LEU A 213 14.30 4.45 -4.97
C LEU A 213 15.18 4.83 -3.77
N TRP A 214 14.66 5.58 -2.81
CA TRP A 214 15.42 6.01 -1.63
C TRP A 214 15.82 4.83 -0.74
N GLN A 215 14.93 3.86 -0.54
CA GLN A 215 15.23 2.65 0.24
C GLN A 215 16.34 1.82 -0.41
N MET A 216 16.30 1.64 -1.74
CA MET A 216 17.34 0.94 -2.50
C MET A 216 18.67 1.71 -2.54
N ARG A 217 18.64 3.04 -2.46
CA ARG A 217 19.82 3.90 -2.38
C ARG A 217 20.39 4.06 -0.97
N ARG A 218 19.71 3.54 0.05
CA ARG A 218 20.05 3.72 1.46
C ARG A 218 19.95 5.18 1.93
N GLU A 219 18.97 5.92 1.40
CA GLU A 219 18.80 7.37 1.60
C GLU A 219 17.63 7.72 2.54
N CYS A 220 17.05 6.74 3.22
CA CYS A 220 15.86 6.94 4.06
C CYS A 220 16.15 7.32 5.52
N GLY A 221 17.42 7.44 5.94
CA GLY A 221 17.77 7.82 7.31
C GLY A 221 17.17 6.86 8.34
N LYS A 222 16.36 7.38 9.29
CA LYS A 222 15.77 6.58 10.38
C LYS A 222 14.74 5.55 9.92
N ARG A 223 14.08 5.74 8.77
CA ARG A 223 13.11 4.78 8.20
C ARG A 223 13.74 3.76 7.25
N GLN A 224 15.07 3.74 7.16
CA GLN A 224 15.79 2.81 6.31
C GLN A 224 15.52 1.36 6.75
N ILE A 225 15.00 0.54 5.83
CA ILE A 225 14.85 -0.90 6.07
C ILE A 225 16.25 -1.49 6.36
N PRO A 226 16.46 -2.24 7.46
CA PRO A 226 17.79 -2.70 7.85
C PRO A 226 18.42 -3.63 6.79
N LYS A 227 17.62 -4.55 6.24
CA LYS A 227 18.05 -5.47 5.18
C LYS A 227 18.21 -4.76 3.82
N PRO A 228 19.06 -5.28 2.92
CA PRO A 228 19.13 -4.77 1.54
C PRO A 228 17.77 -4.91 0.84
N VAL A 229 17.33 -3.86 0.16
CA VAL A 229 16.14 -3.91 -0.69
C VAL A 229 16.60 -4.22 -2.12
N ARG A 230 16.46 -5.49 -2.54
CA ARG A 230 16.86 -5.92 -3.89
C ARG A 230 15.69 -5.96 -4.85
N TRP A 231 14.54 -6.40 -4.35
CA TRP A 231 13.28 -6.42 -5.08
C TRP A 231 12.23 -5.65 -4.29
N ALA A 232 11.55 -4.74 -4.97
CA ALA A 232 10.46 -4.00 -4.37
C ALA A 232 9.25 -3.97 -5.30
N LEU A 233 8.06 -3.91 -4.69
CA LEU A 233 6.79 -3.87 -5.39
C LEU A 233 6.07 -2.57 -5.05
N ALA A 234 5.64 -1.82 -6.06
CA ALA A 234 4.67 -0.75 -5.91
C ALA A 234 3.31 -1.24 -6.42
N HIS A 235 2.28 -1.10 -5.60
CA HIS A 235 0.91 -1.52 -5.87
C HIS A 235 -0.03 -0.34 -5.68
N MET A 236 -0.83 -0.07 -6.72
CA MET A 236 -1.82 0.99 -6.75
C MET A 236 -3.14 0.45 -7.29
N VAL A 237 -4.22 0.61 -6.55
CA VAL A 237 -5.58 0.24 -6.96
C VAL A 237 -6.48 1.46 -6.87
N GLY A 238 -7.41 1.62 -7.79
CA GLY A 238 -8.37 2.73 -7.73
C GLY A 238 -9.13 2.98 -9.02
N ALA A 239 -9.68 4.20 -9.15
CA ALA A 239 -10.32 4.71 -10.36
C ALA A 239 -11.41 3.81 -10.98
N GLY A 240 -12.18 3.08 -10.15
CA GLY A 240 -13.25 2.22 -10.65
C GLY A 240 -12.80 0.82 -11.10
N GLY A 241 -11.69 0.33 -10.55
CA GLY A 241 -11.25 -1.05 -10.70
C GLY A 241 -10.06 -1.21 -11.64
N VAL A 242 -9.06 -0.35 -11.51
CA VAL A 242 -7.75 -0.50 -12.15
C VAL A 242 -6.73 -0.86 -11.08
N CYS A 243 -5.89 -1.84 -11.38
CA CYS A 243 -4.72 -2.21 -10.58
C CYS A 243 -3.47 -2.07 -11.43
N VAL A 244 -2.45 -1.43 -10.85
CA VAL A 244 -1.13 -1.27 -11.44
C VAL A 244 -0.11 -1.80 -10.47
N ILE A 245 0.78 -2.67 -10.96
CA ILE A 245 1.90 -3.20 -10.21
C ILE A 245 3.19 -2.93 -10.98
N HIS A 246 4.16 -2.33 -10.29
CA HIS A 246 5.53 -2.22 -10.75
C HIS A 246 6.44 -3.04 -9.84
N ILE A 247 7.30 -3.88 -10.43
CA ILE A 247 8.37 -4.55 -9.71
C ILE A 247 9.68 -3.91 -10.11
N LEU A 248 10.42 -3.43 -9.12
CA LEU A 248 11.69 -2.77 -9.27
C LEU A 248 12.80 -3.66 -8.72
N LYS A 249 13.92 -3.68 -9.43
CA LYS A 249 15.13 -4.43 -9.06
C LYS A 249 16.30 -3.46 -8.90
N GLN A 250 17.07 -3.61 -7.81
CA GLN A 250 18.31 -2.85 -7.58
C GLN A 250 19.36 -3.07 -8.68
#